data_AF-A0A143ZBD8-F1
#
_entry.id   AF-A0A143ZBD8-F1
#
_cell.length_a   1.000
_cell.length_b   1.000
_cell.length_c   1.000
_cell.angle_alpha   90.00
_cell.angle_beta   90.00
_cell.angle_gamma   90.00
#
_symmetry.space_group_name_H-M   'P 1'
#
loop_
_entity.id
_entity.type
_entity.pdbx_description
1 polymer ?
#
loop_
_entity_poly.entity_id
_entity_poly.type
_entity_poly.pdbx_seq_one_letter_code
_entity_poly.pdbx_strand_id
1 'polypeptide(L)' 'MKPCSIEAEKAETADLSELEQVLAYHGGDVEAAIDTLLNDCRYVRDQLSIARATMSVGFARGWLPSADRD' A
#
# COMPACT_ATOMS: atom_id res chain seq x y z
N MET A 1 14.86 -24.53 16.90
CA MET A 1 15.08 -23.13 16.47
C MET A 1 13.70 -22.51 16.30
N LYS A 2 13.29 -21.61 17.20
CA LYS A 2 11.92 -21.09 17.28
C LYS A 2 11.66 -20.12 16.13
N PRO A 3 10.64 -20.32 15.27
CA PRO A 3 10.05 -19.22 14.51
C PRO A 3 9.07 -18.51 15.46
N CYS A 4 9.59 -17.63 16.32
CA CYS A 4 8.80 -16.74 17.15
C CYS A 4 9.25 -15.33 16.78
N SER A 5 8.34 -14.55 16.18
CA SER A 5 8.08 -13.14 16.54
C SER A 5 7.48 -12.29 15.40
N ILE A 6 7.36 -12.78 14.15
CA ILE A 6 6.81 -11.97 13.02
C ILE A 6 5.59 -12.62 12.34
N GLU A 7 4.81 -13.44 13.05
CA GLU A 7 3.57 -14.01 12.48
C GLU A 7 2.40 -13.91 13.48
N ALA A 8 2.66 -13.44 14.71
CA ALA A 8 1.68 -13.47 15.80
C ALA A 8 0.87 -12.18 15.95
N GLU A 9 1.28 -11.06 15.36
CA GLU A 9 0.54 -9.79 15.48
C GLU A 9 -0.52 -9.62 14.36
N LYS A 10 -0.43 -10.40 13.27
CA LYS A 10 -1.37 -10.33 12.13
C LYS A 10 -2.65 -11.17 12.31
N ALA A 11 -2.87 -11.72 13.50
CA ALA A 11 -3.97 -12.66 13.76
C ALA A 11 -5.15 -12.03 14.51
N GLU A 12 -5.00 -10.83 15.11
CA GLU A 12 -6.07 -10.21 15.91
C GLU A 12 -6.91 -9.16 15.13
N THR A 13 -6.70 -9.05 13.81
CA THR A 13 -7.52 -8.20 12.92
C THR A 13 -8.32 -9.01 11.89
N ALA A 14 -8.31 -10.35 11.97
CA ALA A 14 -8.92 -11.23 10.97
C ALA A 14 -10.46 -11.12 10.86
N ASP A 15 -11.12 -10.53 11.87
CA ASP A 15 -12.58 -10.34 11.89
C ASP A 15 -13.01 -8.89 11.58
N LEU A 16 -12.07 -7.95 11.48
CA LEU A 16 -12.37 -6.57 11.11
C LEU A 16 -12.37 -6.43 9.60
N SER A 17 -13.40 -5.78 9.06
CA SER A 17 -13.41 -5.39 7.65
C SER A 17 -12.19 -4.54 7.31
N GLU A 18 -11.73 -4.59 6.06
CA GLU A 18 -10.59 -3.79 5.58
C GLU A 18 -10.76 -2.29 5.91
N LEU A 19 -12.00 -1.79 5.85
CA LEU A 19 -12.35 -0.44 6.28
C LEU A 19 -12.09 -0.20 7.77
N GLU A 20 -12.52 -1.12 8.64
CA GLU A 20 -12.29 -1.02 10.08
C GLU A 20 -10.81 -1.09 10.44
N GLN A 21 -10.03 -1.86 9.70
CA GLN A 21 -8.57 -1.92 9.88
C GLN A 21 -7.91 -0.57 9.52
N VAL A 22 -8.30 0.01 8.36
CA VAL A 22 -7.80 1.32 7.93
C VAL A 22 -8.23 2.41 8.93
N LEU A 23 -9.50 2.41 9.35
CA LEU A 23 -9.98 3.37 10.35
C LEU A 23 -9.27 3.21 11.70
N ALA A 24 -9.03 1.98 12.16
CA ALA A 24 -8.30 1.72 13.40
C ALA A 24 -6.85 2.24 13.33
N TYR A 25 -6.18 2.08 12.18
CA TYR A 25 -4.85 2.64 11.95
C TYR A 25 -4.82 4.17 12.06
N HIS A 26 -5.89 4.84 11.60
CA HIS A 26 -6.06 6.29 11.70
C HIS A 26 -6.74 6.76 13.00
N GLY A 27 -6.89 5.89 14.00
CA GLY A 27 -7.51 6.27 15.29
C GLY A 27 -8.98 6.67 15.18
N GLY A 28 -9.68 6.21 14.14
CA GLY A 28 -11.06 6.57 13.83
C GLY A 28 -11.21 7.88 13.04
N ASP A 29 -10.12 8.54 12.65
CA ASP A 29 -10.15 9.72 11.79
C ASP A 29 -10.39 9.31 10.33
N VAL A 30 -11.65 9.47 9.91
CA VAL A 30 -12.10 9.15 8.55
C VAL A 30 -11.47 10.07 7.51
N GLU A 31 -11.23 11.33 7.83
CA GLU A 31 -10.63 12.29 6.88
C GLU A 31 -9.17 11.94 6.62
N ALA A 32 -8.41 11.61 7.67
CA ALA A 32 -7.03 11.15 7.56
C ALA A 32 -6.92 9.82 6.79
N ALA A 33 -7.84 8.89 7.01
CA ALA A 33 -7.92 7.64 6.27
C ALA A 33 -8.18 7.86 4.77
N ILE A 34 -9.16 8.69 4.44
CA ILE A 34 -9.49 9.01 3.04
C ILE A 34 -8.34 9.76 2.37
N ASP A 35 -7.71 10.71 3.04
CA ASP A 35 -6.57 11.43 2.44
C ASP A 35 -5.41 10.48 2.13
N THR A 36 -5.10 9.55 3.04
CA THR A 36 -4.07 8.52 2.84
C THR A 36 -4.39 7.67 1.60
N LEU A 37 -5.62 7.13 1.51
CA LEU A 37 -6.05 6.33 0.35
C LEU A 37 -6.02 7.12 -0.97
N LEU A 38 -6.42 8.39 -0.94
CA LEU A 38 -6.36 9.26 -2.11
C LEU A 38 -4.90 9.52 -2.53
N ASN A 39 -4.01 9.64 -1.56
CA ASN A 39 -2.59 9.85 -1.77
C ASN A 39 -1.93 8.60 -2.39
N ASP A 40 -2.33 7.41 -1.97
CA ASP A 40 -1.86 6.14 -2.54
C ASP A 40 -2.38 5.95 -3.96
N CYS A 41 -3.64 6.30 -4.21
CA CYS A 41 -4.19 6.31 -5.56
C CYS A 41 -3.44 7.26 -6.50
N ARG A 42 -3.05 8.45 -6.02
CA ARG A 42 -2.21 9.39 -6.79
C ARG A 42 -0.86 8.78 -7.11
N TYR A 43 -0.20 8.21 -6.11
CA TYR A 43 1.10 7.56 -6.27
C TYR A 43 1.06 6.42 -7.31
N VAL A 44 0.09 5.52 -7.25
CA VAL A 44 -0.07 4.43 -8.23
C VAL A 44 -0.29 4.97 -9.64
N ARG A 45 -1.07 6.04 -9.79
CA ARG A 45 -1.29 6.69 -11.09
C ARG A 45 -0.01 7.32 -11.64
N ASP A 46 0.81 7.93 -10.79
CA ASP A 46 2.10 8.48 -11.18
C ASP A 46 3.07 7.37 -11.62
N GLN A 47 3.13 6.26 -10.88
CA GLN A 47 3.92 5.08 -11.28
C GLN A 47 3.45 4.53 -12.64
N LEU A 48 2.14 4.46 -12.88
CA LEU A 48 1.59 4.05 -14.18
C LEU A 48 1.93 5.04 -15.30
N SER A 49 1.94 6.33 -15.02
CA SER A 49 2.35 7.36 -15.98
C SER A 49 3.82 7.19 -16.39
N ILE A 50 4.71 6.98 -15.41
CA ILE A 50 6.13 6.68 -15.62
C ILE A 50 6.30 5.38 -16.42
N ALA A 51 5.59 4.32 -16.03
CA ALA A 51 5.58 3.04 -16.74
C ALA A 51 5.20 3.23 -18.21
N ARG A 52 4.09 3.93 -18.46
CA ARG A 52 3.60 4.20 -19.82
C ARG A 52 4.61 4.99 -20.65
N ALA A 53 5.27 6.00 -20.06
CA ALA A 53 6.28 6.80 -20.75
C ALA A 53 7.54 5.99 -21.09
N THR A 54 7.91 5.01 -20.25
CA THR A 54 9.15 4.23 -20.39
C THR A 54 8.98 2.94 -21.20
N MET A 55 7.77 2.39 -21.27
CA MET A 55 7.46 1.14 -21.97
C MET A 55 7.66 1.20 -23.50
N SER A 56 7.69 2.39 -24.13
CA SER A 56 7.88 2.51 -25.58
C SER A 56 9.33 2.37 -26.06
N VAL A 57 10.32 2.48 -25.17
CA VAL A 57 11.75 2.55 -25.54
C VAL A 57 12.58 1.35 -25.04
N GLY A 58 11.93 0.35 -24.42
CA GLY A 58 12.65 -0.74 -23.76
C GLY A 58 13.42 -0.31 -22.51
N PHE A 59 13.15 0.89 -21.99
CA PHE A 59 13.81 1.48 -20.83
C PHE A 59 13.41 0.79 -19.51
N ALA A 60 12.22 0.17 -19.48
CA ALA A 60 11.69 -0.52 -18.30
C ALA A 60 12.23 -1.96 -18.10
N ARG A 61 13.27 -2.41 -18.82
CA ARG A 61 13.83 -3.76 -18.62
C ARG A 61 14.45 -3.85 -17.22
N GLY A 62 13.80 -4.60 -16.33
CA GLY A 62 14.24 -4.83 -14.95
C GLY A 62 13.66 -3.85 -13.93
N TRP A 63 12.78 -2.92 -14.33
CA TRP A 63 12.09 -2.04 -13.40
C TRP A 63 10.82 -2.72 -12.85
N LEU A 64 10.64 -2.69 -11.54
CA LEU A 64 9.45 -3.20 -10.85
C LEU A 64 8.89 -2.08 -9.97
N PRO A 65 7.65 -1.62 -10.20
CA PRO A 65 7.04 -0.59 -9.36
C PRO A 65 6.75 -1.13 -7.96
N SER A 66 7.06 -0.34 -6.94
CA SER A 66 6.71 -0.64 -5.54
C SER A 66 5.35 -0.03 -5.19
N ALA A 67 4.51 -0.81 -4.51
CA ALA A 67 3.21 -0.34 -4.02
C ALA A 67 3.33 0.48 -2.73
N ASP A 68 4.42 0.30 -1.99
CA ASP A 68 4.66 0.97 -0.71
C ASP A 68 5.13 2.42 -0.92
N ARG A 69 4.80 3.27 0.06
CA ARG A 69 5.21 4.67 0.13
C ARG A 69 5.93 4.87 1.46
N ASP A 70 7.26 4.74 1.44
CA ASP A 70 8.14 5.03 2.59
C ASP A 70 7.92 6.44 3.15
#